data_AF-A0A3A2Z2P3-F1
#
_entry.id   AF-A0A3A2Z2P3-F1
#
_cell.length_a   1.000
_cell.length_b   1.000
_cell.length_c   1.000
_cell.angle_alpha   90.00
_cell.angle_beta   90.00
_cell.angle_gamma   90.00
#
_symmetry.space_group_name_H-M   'P 1'
#
loop_
_entity.id
_entity.type
_entity.pdbx_description
1 polymer ?
#
loop_
_entity_poly.entity_id
_entity_poly.type
_entity_poly.pdbx_seq_one_letter_code
_entity_poly.pdbx_strand_id
1 'polypeptide(L)'
;MLQQDMTGYIQGMINAGMDESLGVIVDYVDPGLTQFLKKVISSYCDIPYAETTCGYACSDHASASRNGYPASFVFESPFDLSNPKIHTADDVVGLVSFDHMRQHAKMCVGYAYELAFAPF
;
A
#
# COMPACT_ATOMS: atom_id res chain seq x y z
N MET A 1 -10.14 -8.26 -1.44
CA MET A 1 -10.31 -6.82 -1.16
C MET A 1 -8.94 -6.18 -1.13
N LEU A 2 -8.76 -5.04 -1.80
CA LEU A 2 -7.51 -4.26 -1.75
C LEU A 2 -7.79 -2.99 -0.94
N GLN A 3 -6.99 -2.76 0.10
CA GLN A 3 -7.02 -1.52 0.88
C GLN A 3 -5.97 -0.53 0.37
N GLN A 4 -6.36 0.74 0.34
CA GLN A 4 -5.50 1.91 0.16
C GLN A 4 -5.81 2.88 1.29
N ASP A 5 -4.86 3.12 2.17
CA ASP A 5 -5.03 4.04 3.30
C ASP A 5 -3.67 4.70 3.51
N MET A 6 -3.58 6.00 3.22
CA MET A 6 -2.34 6.74 3.00
C MET A 6 -1.55 6.24 1.76
N THR A 7 -1.27 7.15 0.83
CA THR A 7 -0.71 6.80 -0.50
C THR A 7 0.28 7.82 -1.02
N GLY A 8 0.71 8.78 -0.19
CA GLY A 8 1.25 10.04 -0.70
C GLY A 8 2.55 10.52 -0.07
N TYR A 9 2.82 10.19 1.19
CA TYR A 9 3.97 10.75 1.88
C TYR A 9 5.22 9.89 1.69
N ILE A 10 6.22 10.46 1.04
CA ILE A 10 7.52 9.82 0.77
C ILE A 10 8.68 10.44 1.56
N GLN A 11 8.44 11.57 2.23
CA GLN A 11 9.51 12.36 2.86
C GLN A 11 10.22 11.58 3.98
N GLY A 12 9.52 10.64 4.65
CA GLY A 12 10.14 9.74 5.63
C GLY A 12 11.24 8.87 5.02
N MET A 13 10.99 8.28 3.85
CA MET A 13 12.00 7.50 3.10
C MET A 13 13.17 8.38 2.66
N ILE A 14 12.89 9.57 2.11
CA ILE A 14 13.93 10.53 1.69
C ILE A 14 14.83 10.91 2.87
N ASN A 15 14.24 11.24 4.02
CA ASN A 15 15.00 11.61 5.22
C ASN A 15 15.85 10.45 5.76
N ALA A 16 15.40 9.21 5.57
CA ALA A 16 16.13 8.00 5.94
C ALA A 16 17.22 7.61 4.92
N GLY A 17 17.35 8.33 3.80
CA GLY A 17 18.27 8.00 2.72
C GLY A 17 17.89 6.71 1.97
N MET A 18 16.60 6.37 1.96
CA MET A 18 16.06 5.19 1.29
C MET A 18 15.47 5.54 -0.07
N ASP A 19 15.55 4.59 -0.99
CA ASP A 19 14.85 4.67 -2.26
C ASP A 19 13.33 4.62 -2.05
N GLU A 20 12.61 5.31 -2.94
CA GLU A 20 11.14 5.31 -2.96
C GLU A 20 10.59 3.90 -3.20
N SER A 21 9.60 3.49 -2.41
CA SER A 21 8.95 2.19 -2.55
C SER A 21 7.52 2.20 -1.99
N LEU A 22 6.68 1.28 -2.46
CA LEU A 22 5.34 1.04 -1.90
C LEU A 22 5.45 0.13 -0.66
N GLY A 23 4.75 0.47 0.43
CA GLY A 23 4.72 -0.36 1.63
C GLY A 23 3.72 -1.51 1.51
N VAL A 24 4.16 -2.76 1.36
CA VAL A 24 3.26 -3.92 1.33
C VAL A 24 3.10 -4.48 2.74
N ILE A 25 1.89 -4.38 3.29
CA ILE A 25 1.56 -4.93 4.62
C ILE A 25 1.48 -6.45 4.52
N VAL A 26 2.14 -7.16 5.45
CA VAL A 26 2.21 -8.63 5.46
C VAL A 26 1.56 -9.28 6.69
N ASP A 27 1.07 -8.50 7.65
CA ASP A 27 0.29 -8.96 8.80
C ASP A 27 -1.21 -8.66 8.65
N TYR A 28 -2.07 -9.50 9.23
CA TYR A 28 -3.54 -9.38 9.18
C TYR A 28 -4.18 -9.34 7.77
N VAL A 29 -3.45 -9.85 6.77
CA VAL A 29 -3.86 -9.95 5.35
C VAL A 29 -3.84 -11.40 4.87
N ASP A 30 -4.41 -11.66 3.70
CA ASP A 30 -4.34 -12.95 3.03
C ASP A 30 -2.99 -13.12 2.30
N PRO A 31 -2.20 -14.17 2.59
CA PRO A 31 -0.90 -14.37 1.96
C PRO A 31 -0.97 -14.56 0.43
N GLY A 32 -1.98 -15.25 -0.08
CA GLY A 32 -2.12 -15.51 -1.51
C GLY A 32 -2.41 -14.23 -2.31
N LEU A 33 -3.35 -13.44 -1.83
CA LEU A 33 -3.72 -12.15 -2.41
C LEU A 33 -2.58 -11.13 -2.27
N THR A 34 -1.82 -11.20 -1.19
CA THR A 34 -0.62 -10.37 -0.99
C THR A 34 0.50 -10.74 -1.96
N GLN A 35 0.71 -12.03 -2.26
CA GLN A 35 1.67 -12.44 -3.28
C GLN A 35 1.24 -12.02 -4.69
N PHE A 36 -0.06 -12.11 -4.99
CA PHE A 36 -0.61 -11.58 -6.23
C PHE A 36 -0.38 -10.06 -6.36
N LEU A 37 -0.67 -9.31 -5.30
CA LEU A 37 -0.43 -7.88 -5.23
C LEU A 37 1.04 -7.51 -5.50
N LYS A 38 2.00 -8.23 -4.92
CA LYS A 38 3.43 -8.03 -5.19
C LYS A 38 3.79 -8.21 -6.67
N LYS A 39 3.18 -9.19 -7.35
CA LYS A 39 3.34 -9.37 -8.79
C LYS A 39 2.77 -8.19 -9.57
N VAL A 40 1.58 -7.72 -9.21
CA VAL A 40 0.97 -6.53 -9.84
C VAL A 40 1.88 -5.31 -9.71
N ILE A 41 2.43 -5.06 -8.51
CA ILE A 41 3.38 -3.94 -8.30
C ILE A 41 4.58 -4.08 -9.23
N SER A 42 5.24 -5.24 -9.25
CA SER A 42 6.41 -5.48 -10.10
C SER A 42 6.12 -5.39 -11.61
N SER A 43 4.87 -5.62 -12.03
CA SER A 43 4.47 -5.55 -13.45
C SER A 43 4.05 -4.15 -13.90
N TYR A 44 3.41 -3.38 -13.02
CA TYR A 44 2.73 -2.13 -13.41
C TYR A 44 3.31 -0.87 -12.79
N CYS A 45 4.07 -0.95 -11.70
CA CYS A 45 4.69 0.20 -11.05
C CYS A 45 6.12 0.42 -11.56
N ASP A 46 6.59 1.68 -11.48
CA ASP A 46 7.96 2.04 -11.84
C ASP A 46 8.92 1.98 -10.63
N ILE A 47 8.37 1.84 -9.42
CA ILE A 47 9.09 1.76 -8.14
C ILE A 47 8.87 0.38 -7.50
N PRO A 48 9.82 -0.10 -6.67
CA PRO A 48 9.68 -1.37 -5.97
C PRO A 48 8.67 -1.29 -4.82
N TYR A 49 8.50 -2.42 -4.13
CA TYR A 49 7.83 -2.46 -2.82
C TYR A 49 8.81 -2.86 -1.72
N ALA A 50 8.49 -2.46 -0.50
CA ALA A 50 9.09 -2.97 0.73
C ALA A 50 8.02 -3.67 1.56
N GLU A 51 8.32 -4.87 2.06
CA GLU A 51 7.42 -5.54 3.01
C GLU A 51 7.53 -4.86 4.38
N THR A 52 6.38 -4.61 5.01
CA THR A 52 6.31 -3.98 6.33
C THR A 52 5.11 -4.51 7.11
N THR A 53 5.02 -4.17 8.38
CA THR A 53 3.95 -4.61 9.26
C THR A 53 3.31 -3.43 9.96
N CYS A 54 2.00 -3.53 10.20
CA CYS A 54 1.28 -2.59 11.04
C CYS A 54 1.41 -2.92 12.53
N GLY A 55 1.50 -4.22 12.86
CA GLY A 55 1.50 -4.75 14.23
C GLY A 55 0.09 -4.94 14.82
N TYR A 56 -0.97 -4.52 14.13
CA TYR A 56 -2.37 -4.66 14.54
C TYR A 56 -3.31 -4.57 13.34
N ALA A 57 -4.62 -4.77 13.57
CA ALA A 57 -5.70 -4.55 12.61
C ALA A 57 -5.84 -3.05 12.25
N CYS A 58 -4.92 -2.54 11.42
CA CYS A 58 -4.66 -1.10 11.29
C CYS A 58 -5.64 -0.30 10.44
N SER A 59 -6.39 -0.95 9.54
CA SER A 59 -7.33 -0.27 8.64
C SER A 59 -8.44 -1.24 8.17
N ASP A 60 -9.23 -0.85 7.17
CA ASP A 60 -10.47 -1.57 6.79
C ASP A 60 -10.23 -2.99 6.24
N HIS A 61 -9.02 -3.31 5.76
CA HIS A 61 -8.65 -4.67 5.36
C HIS A 61 -8.92 -5.68 6.49
N ALA A 62 -8.73 -5.28 7.74
CA ALA A 62 -8.99 -6.13 8.89
C ALA A 62 -10.48 -6.49 9.02
N SER A 63 -11.40 -5.62 8.61
CA SER A 63 -12.82 -5.92 8.59
C SER A 63 -13.16 -6.97 7.54
N ALA A 64 -12.53 -6.92 6.36
CA ALA A 64 -12.67 -7.97 5.34
C ALA A 64 -12.09 -9.31 5.81
N SER A 65 -10.85 -9.30 6.34
CA SER A 65 -10.19 -10.50 6.88
C SER A 65 -11.01 -11.16 8.00
N ARG A 66 -11.55 -10.38 8.94
CA ARG A 66 -12.40 -10.89 10.05
C ARG A 66 -13.68 -11.57 9.59
N ASN A 67 -14.18 -11.24 8.39
CA ASN A 67 -15.36 -11.85 7.80
C ASN A 67 -15.02 -12.97 6.78
N GLY A 68 -13.77 -13.43 6.76
CA GLY A 68 -13.34 -14.55 5.91
C GLY A 68 -13.07 -14.18 4.45
N TYR A 69 -13.03 -12.89 4.11
CA TYR A 69 -12.69 -12.45 2.75
C TYR A 69 -11.18 -12.20 2.63
N PRO A 70 -10.51 -12.72 1.58
CA PRO A 70 -9.12 -12.40 1.31
C PRO A 70 -8.92 -10.88 1.16
N ALA A 71 -8.00 -10.31 1.94
CA ALA A 71 -7.68 -8.89 1.93
C ALA A 71 -6.18 -8.69 1.76
N SER A 72 -5.79 -7.62 1.06
CA SER A 72 -4.41 -7.16 0.91
C SER A 72 -4.36 -5.65 1.12
N PHE A 73 -3.20 -5.12 1.48
CA PHE A 73 -3.04 -3.72 1.82
C PHE A 73 -1.68 -3.18 1.35
N VAL A 74 -1.71 -2.09 0.59
CA VAL A 74 -0.53 -1.28 0.25
C VAL A 74 -0.65 0.08 0.90
N PHE A 75 0.43 0.46 1.58
CA PHE A 75 0.68 1.71 2.28
C PHE A 75 1.67 2.58 1.48
N GLU A 76 1.79 3.85 1.87
CA GLU A 76 2.69 4.82 1.20
C GLU A 76 4.19 4.57 1.40
N SER A 77 4.58 3.83 2.44
CA SER A 77 5.97 3.59 2.80
C SER A 77 6.10 2.38 3.73
N PRO A 78 7.32 1.93 4.11
CA PRO A 78 7.50 1.21 5.37
C PRO A 78 6.80 1.93 6.52
N PHE A 79 6.12 1.20 7.40
CA PHE A 79 5.19 1.78 8.37
C PHE A 79 5.86 2.78 9.34
N ASP A 80 7.11 2.53 9.70
CA ASP A 80 7.95 3.36 10.57
C ASP A 80 8.39 4.69 9.92
N LEU A 81 8.20 4.85 8.61
CA LEU A 81 8.55 6.04 7.83
C LEU A 81 7.32 6.81 7.33
N SER A 82 6.13 6.43 7.79
CA SER A 82 4.87 7.04 7.39
C SER A 82 4.72 8.48 7.86
N ASN A 83 3.72 9.17 7.32
CA ASN A 83 3.46 10.56 7.64
C ASN A 83 3.29 10.79 9.16
N PRO A 84 4.21 11.51 9.85
CA PRO A 84 4.09 11.76 11.28
C PRO A 84 3.03 12.81 11.62
N LYS A 85 2.38 13.41 10.61
CA LYS A 85 1.36 14.47 10.75
C LYS A 85 -0.07 13.96 10.65
N ILE A 86 -0.30 12.66 10.42
CA ILE A 86 -1.66 12.10 10.37
C ILE A 86 -2.47 12.46 11.61
N HIS A 87 -3.78 12.64 11.44
CA HIS A 87 -4.71 13.04 12.50
C HIS A 87 -4.41 14.41 13.14
N THR A 88 -3.69 15.28 12.44
CA THR A 88 -3.47 16.67 12.86
C THR A 88 -3.91 17.64 11.77
N ALA A 89 -3.98 18.94 12.08
CA ALA A 89 -4.23 19.97 11.08
C ALA A 89 -3.09 20.13 10.05
N ASP A 90 -1.91 19.56 10.33
CA ASP A 90 -0.75 19.60 9.44
C ASP A 90 -0.77 18.48 8.38
N ASP A 91 -1.75 17.58 8.40
CA ASP A 91 -1.94 16.59 7.34
C ASP A 91 -2.54 17.25 6.09
N VAL A 92 -1.67 17.88 5.31
CA VAL A 92 -2.03 18.72 4.17
C VAL A 92 -1.47 18.19 2.85
N VAL A 93 -2.14 18.54 1.74
CA VAL A 93 -1.73 18.16 0.36
C VAL A 93 -0.29 18.56 0.03
N GLY A 94 0.26 19.58 0.69
CA GLY A 94 1.67 19.97 0.51
C GLY A 94 2.70 18.91 0.95
N LEU A 95 2.28 17.90 1.73
CA LEU A 95 3.14 16.81 2.18
C LEU A 95 3.11 15.57 1.29
N VAL A 96 2.23 15.52 0.29
CA VAL A 96 2.07 14.33 -0.57
C VAL A 96 2.75 14.51 -1.92
N SER A 97 3.27 13.40 -2.44
CA SER A 97 3.82 13.28 -3.79
C SER A 97 2.76 12.71 -4.74
N PHE A 98 2.33 13.51 -5.72
CA PHE A 98 1.40 13.04 -6.75
C PHE A 98 2.00 11.97 -7.67
N ASP A 99 3.32 12.00 -7.88
CA ASP A 99 4.02 10.96 -8.64
C ASP A 99 4.00 9.62 -7.89
N HIS A 100 4.11 9.64 -6.57
CA HIS A 100 3.98 8.45 -5.73
C HIS A 100 2.54 7.91 -5.76
N MET A 101 1.55 8.79 -5.56
CA MET A 101 0.13 8.42 -5.66
C MET A 101 -0.24 7.85 -7.04
N ARG A 102 0.45 8.28 -8.11
CA ARG A 102 0.27 7.71 -9.44
C ARG A 102 0.73 6.25 -9.50
N GLN A 103 1.77 5.84 -8.77
CA GLN A 103 2.17 4.43 -8.66
C GLN A 103 1.06 3.60 -7.99
N HIS A 104 0.45 4.11 -6.92
CA HIS A 104 -0.73 3.50 -6.31
C HIS A 104 -1.90 3.37 -7.30
N ALA A 105 -2.17 4.41 -8.11
CA ALA A 105 -3.21 4.36 -9.13
C ALA A 105 -2.94 3.29 -10.21
N LYS A 106 -1.70 3.21 -10.71
CA LYS A 106 -1.27 2.15 -11.66
C LYS A 106 -1.48 0.77 -11.07
N MET A 107 -1.04 0.57 -9.81
CA MET A 107 -1.22 -0.68 -9.08
C MET A 107 -2.71 -1.04 -8.94
N CYS A 108 -3.56 -0.13 -8.48
CA CYS A 108 -4.99 -0.39 -8.30
C CYS A 108 -5.68 -0.80 -9.61
N VAL A 109 -5.36 -0.13 -10.72
CA VAL A 109 -5.92 -0.47 -12.04
C VAL A 109 -5.41 -1.83 -12.52
N GLY A 110 -4.10 -2.09 -12.41
CA GLY A 110 -3.52 -3.39 -12.76
C GLY A 110 -4.11 -4.53 -11.91
N TYR A 111 -4.26 -4.30 -10.61
CA TYR A 111 -4.85 -5.25 -9.66
C TYR A 111 -6.29 -5.59 -10.03
N ALA A 112 -7.12 -4.58 -10.32
CA ALA A 112 -8.50 -4.78 -10.73
C ALA A 112 -8.60 -5.51 -12.08
N TYR A 113 -7.77 -5.15 -13.05
CA TYR A 113 -7.73 -5.77 -14.37
C TYR A 113 -7.35 -7.26 -14.28
N GLU A 114 -6.22 -7.57 -13.66
CA GLU A 114 -5.71 -8.94 -13.59
C GLU A 114 -6.66 -9.88 -12.83
N LEU A 115 -7.32 -9.40 -11.76
CA LEU A 115 -8.33 -10.20 -11.07
C LEU A 115 -9.62 -10.40 -11.88
N ALA A 116 -10.07 -9.38 -12.60
CA ALA A 116 -11.31 -9.45 -13.37
C ALA A 116 -11.20 -10.44 -14.55
N PHE A 117 -9.99 -10.66 -15.05
CA PHE A 117 -9.73 -11.51 -16.22
C PHE A 117 -8.90 -12.77 -15.90
N ALA A 118 -8.65 -13.07 -14.63
CA ALA A 118 -7.99 -14.31 -14.23
C ALA A 118 -8.84 -15.54 -14.59
N PRO A 119 -8.24 -16.60 -15.17
CA PRO A 119 -8.94 -17.86 -15.40
C PRO A 119 -9.22 -18.58 -14.06
N PHE A 120 -10.38 -19.24 -13.98
CA PHE A 120 -10.86 -20.01 -12.84
C PHE A 120 -10.55 -21.51 -12.96
#